data_AF-A0A9P0N999-F1
#
_entry.id   AF-A0A9P0N999-F1
#
_cell.length_a   1.000
_cell.length_b   1.000
_cell.length_c   1.000
_cell.angle_alpha   90.00
_cell.angle_beta   90.00
_cell.angle_gamma   90.00
#
_symmetry.space_group_name_H-M   'P 1'
#
loop_
_entity.id
_entity.type
_entity.pdbx_description
1 polymer ?
#
loop_
_entity_poly.entity_id
_entity_poly.type
_entity_poly.pdbx_seq_one_letter_code
_entity_poly.pdbx_strand_id
1 'polypeptide(L)'
;MSSTGSLNQYIQLIERMYRTSQGNFLARLLSLRDEHVGNRNLRSSDIATLVEGNCVAPLDEIVISHLLCVKSLYLRDFMEAFEHQSACVACVVKLLQNQKEVNWGLPVMYTVCLDLRLVAQKAEATYLQSNGKILEKAAESLLACFRVCAADNRSSDADTKRLGMLTLVNQLLKVYFRINKLHLCKPLIRAIDSSPFKDQFPLAQQITYRYFVGRKAMFDSDYRSADDYLSFAFHNCHRQSIKNKRLILTYLVPVKMLLGFMPSIQLLQKYDLMQFWDLVSAVKKGDLRGIDQVMEEHESFFISAGIYLIVEKLKITAYRNLFRKVYLAENSHQIEIASFQAALQLMGHDDVDADETQCIVANLIYDGKIKGYISYQHKKVVVSKQNAFPPLSSLY
;
A
#
# COMPACT_ATOMS: atom_id res chain seq x y z
N MET A 1 5.00 15.08 -32.59
CA MET A 1 4.56 14.76 -33.96
C MET A 1 3.21 14.08 -33.84
N SER A 2 2.16 14.89 -33.81
CA SER A 2 0.75 14.47 -33.72
C SER A 2 0.25 14.14 -35.13
N SER A 3 0.07 12.87 -35.47
CA SER A 3 -0.37 12.47 -36.81
C SER A 3 -1.27 11.24 -36.77
N THR A 4 -2.33 11.27 -35.96
CA THR A 4 -3.46 10.35 -36.13
C THR A 4 -4.63 11.18 -36.65
N GLY A 5 -4.56 11.63 -37.91
CA GLY A 5 -5.52 12.56 -38.50
C GLY A 5 -6.91 11.95 -38.72
N SER A 6 -6.98 10.64 -39.00
CA SER A 6 -8.23 9.88 -39.18
C SER A 6 -8.21 8.54 -38.44
N LEU A 7 -9.40 7.95 -38.22
CA LEU A 7 -9.56 6.62 -37.63
C LEU A 7 -8.80 5.54 -38.43
N ASN A 8 -8.87 5.58 -39.75
CA ASN A 8 -8.14 4.62 -40.59
C ASN A 8 -6.61 4.75 -40.43
N GLN A 9 -6.08 5.97 -40.36
CA GLN A 9 -4.64 6.19 -40.12
C GLN A 9 -4.21 5.65 -38.75
N TYR A 10 -5.05 5.86 -37.74
CA TYR A 10 -4.81 5.34 -36.39
C TYR A 10 -4.79 3.81 -36.37
N ILE A 11 -5.78 3.16 -37.01
CA ILE A 11 -5.87 1.70 -37.11
C ILE A 11 -4.66 1.13 -37.87
N GLN A 12 -4.30 1.71 -39.01
CA GLN A 12 -3.12 1.30 -39.79
C GLN A 12 -1.81 1.43 -39.00
N LEU A 13 -1.68 2.50 -38.20
CA LEU A 13 -0.53 2.69 -37.33
C LEU A 13 -0.47 1.60 -36.25
N ILE A 14 -1.59 1.30 -35.59
CA ILE A 14 -1.68 0.22 -34.60
C ILE A 14 -1.31 -1.13 -35.21
N GLU A 15 -1.90 -1.49 -36.33
CA GLU A 15 -1.64 -2.75 -37.03
C GLU A 15 -0.15 -2.87 -37.39
N ARG A 16 0.46 -1.78 -37.89
CA ARG A 16 1.90 -1.74 -38.18
C ARG A 16 2.74 -1.97 -36.92
N MET A 17 2.43 -1.32 -35.80
CA MET A 17 3.16 -1.48 -34.54
C MET A 17 3.01 -2.90 -33.98
N TYR A 18 1.82 -3.49 -34.13
CA TYR A 18 1.55 -4.87 -33.75
C TYR A 18 2.37 -5.86 -34.57
N ARG A 19 2.33 -5.77 -35.91
CA ARG A 19 3.10 -6.66 -36.82
C ARG A 19 4.60 -6.58 -36.60
N THR A 20 5.10 -5.41 -36.21
CA THR A 20 6.52 -5.18 -35.93
C THR A 20 6.90 -5.42 -34.46
N SER A 21 5.98 -5.94 -33.64
CA SER A 21 6.21 -6.28 -32.22
C SER A 21 6.71 -5.08 -31.39
N GLN A 22 6.30 -3.86 -31.75
CA GLN A 22 6.68 -2.61 -31.09
C GLN A 22 5.80 -2.32 -29.86
N GLY A 23 5.91 -3.19 -28.85
CA GLY A 23 5.05 -3.19 -27.66
C GLY A 23 4.92 -1.85 -26.94
N ASN A 24 6.02 -1.09 -26.81
CA ASN A 24 6.02 0.22 -26.15
C ASN A 24 5.21 1.28 -26.92
N PHE A 25 5.28 1.27 -28.25
CA PHE A 25 4.51 2.20 -29.09
C PHE A 25 3.05 1.81 -29.13
N LEU A 26 2.77 0.50 -29.29
CA LEU A 26 1.40 -0.02 -29.23
C LEU A 26 0.74 0.28 -27.88
N ALA A 27 1.48 0.16 -26.78
CA ALA A 27 1.01 0.52 -25.45
C ALA A 27 0.61 2.00 -25.34
N ARG A 28 1.37 2.93 -25.94
CA ARG A 28 1.00 4.35 -25.97
C ARG A 28 -0.30 4.58 -26.76
N LEU A 29 -0.41 3.96 -27.94
CA LEU A 29 -1.60 4.05 -28.77
C LEU A 29 -2.83 3.43 -28.10
N LEU A 30 -2.67 2.44 -27.22
CA LEU A 30 -3.76 1.84 -26.44
C LEU A 30 -3.94 2.46 -25.04
N SER A 31 -3.27 3.57 -24.74
CA SER A 31 -3.42 4.21 -23.44
C SER A 31 -4.59 5.20 -23.41
N LEU A 32 -5.45 5.12 -22.39
CA LEU A 32 -6.49 6.12 -22.17
C LEU A 32 -5.95 7.49 -21.68
N ARG A 33 -4.62 7.64 -21.65
CA ARG A 33 -3.91 8.85 -21.21
C ARG A 33 -3.08 9.49 -22.33
N ASP A 34 -3.10 8.92 -23.52
CA ASP A 34 -2.39 9.45 -24.69
C ASP A 34 -3.22 10.52 -25.41
N GLU A 35 -2.56 11.36 -26.22
CA GLU A 35 -3.16 12.49 -26.92
C GLU A 35 -4.33 12.08 -27.85
N HIS A 36 -4.28 10.86 -28.42
CA HIS A 36 -5.32 10.39 -29.34
C HIS A 36 -6.73 10.34 -28.71
N VAL A 37 -6.83 10.18 -27.38
CA VAL A 37 -8.12 10.13 -26.66
C VAL A 37 -8.91 11.43 -26.86
N GLY A 38 -8.22 12.56 -27.07
CA GLY A 38 -8.82 13.86 -27.39
C GLY A 38 -9.36 13.97 -28.82
N ASN A 39 -8.96 13.08 -29.73
CA ASN A 39 -9.34 13.15 -31.13
C ASN A 39 -10.79 12.70 -31.36
N ARG A 40 -11.64 13.62 -31.81
CA ARG A 40 -13.06 13.37 -32.09
C ARG A 40 -13.27 12.40 -33.25
N ASN A 41 -12.33 12.33 -34.20
CA ASN A 41 -12.42 11.48 -35.38
C ASN A 41 -12.32 9.98 -35.05
N LEU A 42 -11.89 9.63 -33.84
CA LEU A 42 -11.78 8.22 -33.39
C LEU A 42 -13.10 7.66 -32.82
N ARG A 43 -14.15 8.48 -32.74
CA ARG A 43 -15.43 8.15 -32.08
C ARG A 43 -16.55 7.85 -33.06
N SER A 44 -16.21 7.18 -34.16
CA SER A 44 -17.18 6.80 -35.20
C SER A 44 -18.30 5.89 -34.65
N SER A 45 -19.45 5.85 -35.32
CA SER A 45 -20.47 4.82 -35.09
C SER A 45 -20.00 3.44 -35.56
N ASP A 46 -19.15 3.39 -36.59
CA ASP A 46 -18.83 2.17 -37.35
C ASP A 46 -17.47 1.57 -36.94
N ILE A 47 -17.09 1.72 -35.66
CA ILE A 47 -15.78 1.30 -35.14
C ILE A 47 -15.52 -0.18 -35.43
N ALA A 48 -16.50 -1.07 -35.18
CA ALA A 48 -16.32 -2.51 -35.36
C ALA A 48 -15.99 -2.88 -36.80
N THR A 49 -16.82 -2.45 -37.76
CA THR A 49 -16.65 -2.76 -39.18
C THR A 49 -15.32 -2.25 -39.74
N LEU A 50 -14.89 -1.04 -39.34
CA LEU A 50 -13.62 -0.47 -39.79
C LEU A 50 -12.41 -1.20 -39.21
N VAL A 51 -12.49 -1.65 -37.96
CA VAL A 51 -11.38 -2.36 -37.31
C VAL A 51 -11.28 -3.80 -37.82
N GLU A 52 -12.38 -4.54 -37.92
CA GLU A 52 -12.43 -5.91 -38.44
C GLU A 52 -11.90 -6.02 -39.87
N GLY A 53 -12.12 -4.99 -40.70
CA GLY A 53 -11.57 -4.93 -42.06
C GLY A 53 -10.06 -4.66 -42.16
N ASN A 54 -9.40 -4.22 -41.08
CA ASN A 54 -8.02 -3.74 -41.12
C ASN A 54 -7.06 -4.39 -40.10
N CYS A 55 -7.59 -5.03 -39.05
CA CYS A 55 -6.81 -5.70 -37.99
C CYS A 55 -7.11 -7.19 -37.95
N VAL A 56 -6.16 -7.99 -37.45
CA VAL A 56 -6.34 -9.44 -37.23
C VAL A 56 -6.60 -9.76 -35.76
N ALA A 57 -7.32 -10.85 -35.49
CA ALA A 57 -7.54 -11.34 -34.13
C ALA A 57 -6.23 -11.73 -33.41
N PRO A 58 -6.04 -11.38 -32.12
CA PRO A 58 -6.98 -10.68 -31.23
C PRO A 58 -6.82 -9.14 -31.19
N LEU A 59 -6.04 -8.53 -32.10
CA LEU A 59 -5.78 -7.08 -32.08
C LEU A 59 -7.04 -6.27 -32.41
N ASP A 60 -7.86 -6.75 -33.33
CA ASP A 60 -9.17 -6.18 -33.66
C ASP A 60 -10.04 -5.97 -32.41
N GLU A 61 -10.28 -7.02 -31.61
CA GLU A 61 -11.08 -6.98 -30.39
C GLU A 61 -10.50 -6.00 -29.36
N ILE A 62 -9.16 -5.93 -29.25
CA ILE A 62 -8.45 -4.99 -28.35
C ILE A 62 -8.74 -3.55 -28.77
N VAL A 63 -8.60 -3.24 -30.06
CA VAL A 63 -8.77 -1.89 -30.60
C VAL A 63 -10.24 -1.45 -30.54
N ILE A 64 -11.18 -2.34 -30.86
CA ILE A 64 -12.62 -2.07 -30.73
C ILE A 64 -12.95 -1.73 -29.28
N SER A 65 -12.54 -2.58 -28.34
CA SER A 65 -12.82 -2.38 -26.90
C SER A 65 -12.20 -1.07 -26.38
N HIS A 66 -10.98 -0.74 -26.81
CA HIS A 66 -10.31 0.51 -26.45
C HIS A 66 -11.05 1.75 -26.98
N LEU A 67 -11.41 1.76 -28.27
CA LEU A 67 -12.11 2.90 -28.88
C LEU A 67 -13.52 3.09 -28.31
N LEU A 68 -14.23 2.00 -28.01
CA LEU A 68 -15.51 2.06 -27.31
C LEU A 68 -15.35 2.62 -25.89
N CYS A 69 -14.32 2.18 -25.15
CA CYS A 69 -13.99 2.77 -23.85
C CYS A 69 -13.72 4.28 -23.93
N VAL A 70 -12.95 4.73 -24.93
CA VAL A 70 -12.69 6.16 -25.19
C VAL A 70 -13.99 6.92 -25.46
N LYS A 71 -14.92 6.34 -26.22
CA LYS A 71 -16.23 6.92 -26.50
C LYS A 71 -17.07 7.05 -25.23
N SER A 72 -17.22 5.98 -24.43
CA SER A 72 -18.00 6.01 -23.18
C SER A 72 -17.40 6.95 -22.13
N LEU A 73 -16.07 7.04 -22.03
CA LEU A 73 -15.40 8.02 -21.17
C LEU A 73 -15.72 9.46 -21.56
N TYR A 74 -15.83 9.77 -22.85
CA TYR A 74 -16.23 11.09 -23.32
C TYR A 74 -17.69 11.40 -22.98
N LEU A 75 -18.57 10.40 -23.12
CA LEU A 75 -19.98 10.49 -22.72
C LEU A 75 -20.18 10.53 -21.20
N ARG A 76 -19.11 10.35 -20.41
CA ARG A 76 -19.11 10.23 -18.94
C ARG A 76 -19.91 9.03 -18.44
N ASP A 77 -20.13 8.02 -19.27
CA ASP A 77 -20.63 6.72 -18.84
C ASP A 77 -19.46 5.88 -18.34
N PHE A 78 -19.17 5.99 -17.06
CA PHE A 78 -18.04 5.31 -16.45
C PHE A 78 -18.26 3.81 -16.27
N MET A 79 -19.51 3.34 -16.20
CA MET A 79 -19.80 1.91 -16.09
C MET A 79 -19.62 1.23 -17.43
N GLU A 80 -20.16 1.80 -18.50
CA GLU A 80 -19.94 1.27 -19.85
C GLU A 80 -18.45 1.33 -20.22
N ALA A 81 -17.76 2.43 -19.88
CA ALA A 81 -16.31 2.52 -20.06
C ALA A 81 -15.55 1.42 -19.28
N PHE A 82 -16.00 1.07 -18.07
CA PHE A 82 -15.41 0.00 -17.27
C PHE A 82 -15.61 -1.37 -17.92
N GLU A 83 -16.80 -1.66 -18.44
CA GLU A 83 -17.09 -2.93 -19.14
C GLU A 83 -16.24 -3.05 -20.41
N HIS A 84 -16.15 -2.00 -21.22
CA HIS A 84 -15.28 -1.98 -22.40
C HIS A 84 -13.79 -2.13 -22.06
N GLN A 85 -13.31 -1.47 -21.00
CA GLN A 85 -11.92 -1.64 -20.57
C GLN A 85 -11.65 -3.03 -20.00
N SER A 86 -12.63 -3.65 -19.34
CA SER A 86 -12.54 -5.04 -18.85
C SER A 86 -12.46 -6.02 -20.01
N ALA A 87 -13.28 -5.83 -21.05
CA ALA A 87 -13.21 -6.57 -22.30
C ALA A 87 -11.83 -6.41 -22.98
N CYS A 88 -11.31 -5.19 -23.06
CA CYS A 88 -9.97 -4.92 -23.60
C CYS A 88 -8.88 -5.72 -22.86
N VAL A 89 -8.92 -5.74 -21.52
CA VAL A 89 -8.00 -6.55 -20.70
C VAL A 89 -8.17 -8.04 -20.99
N ALA A 90 -9.39 -8.55 -21.14
CA ALA A 90 -9.63 -9.95 -21.51
C ALA A 90 -9.04 -10.31 -22.88
N CYS A 91 -9.12 -9.42 -23.87
CA CYS A 91 -8.48 -9.64 -25.18
C CYS A 91 -6.95 -9.60 -25.09
N VAL A 92 -6.38 -8.73 -24.23
CA VAL A 92 -4.93 -8.74 -23.93
C VAL A 92 -4.49 -10.03 -23.23
N VAL A 93 -5.32 -10.62 -22.38
CA VAL A 93 -5.04 -11.97 -21.81
C VAL A 93 -4.90 -13.00 -22.93
N LYS A 94 -5.82 -13.02 -23.90
CA LYS A 94 -5.73 -13.91 -25.08
C LYS A 94 -4.45 -13.64 -25.89
N LEU A 95 -4.10 -12.36 -26.10
CA LEU A 95 -2.86 -11.98 -26.79
C LEU A 95 -1.62 -12.57 -26.12
N LEU A 96 -1.50 -12.42 -24.79
CA LEU A 96 -0.36 -12.92 -24.03
C LEU A 96 -0.30 -14.46 -24.01
N GLN A 97 -1.45 -15.14 -24.02
CA GLN A 97 -1.52 -16.60 -24.11
C GLN A 97 -1.06 -17.12 -25.48
N ASN A 98 -1.38 -16.40 -26.56
CA ASN A 98 -0.97 -16.74 -27.91
C ASN A 98 0.53 -16.47 -28.15
N GLN A 99 1.10 -15.51 -27.43
CA GLN A 99 2.53 -15.15 -27.46
C GLN A 99 3.38 -16.14 -26.64
N LYS A 100 3.77 -17.25 -27.29
CA LYS A 100 4.74 -18.19 -26.73
C LYS A 100 6.15 -17.60 -26.81
N GLU A 101 6.92 -17.71 -25.73
CA GLU A 101 8.37 -17.41 -25.72
C GLU A 101 8.77 -15.98 -26.10
N VAL A 102 7.84 -15.03 -26.02
CA VAL A 102 8.11 -13.59 -26.21
C VAL A 102 7.39 -12.76 -25.15
N ASN A 103 7.92 -11.58 -24.81
CA ASN A 103 7.35 -10.68 -23.80
C ASN A 103 7.07 -9.25 -24.29
N TRP A 104 7.16 -8.98 -25.60
CA TRP A 104 6.90 -7.64 -26.14
C TRP A 104 5.48 -7.14 -25.86
N GLY A 105 4.51 -8.02 -25.55
CA GLY A 105 3.15 -7.66 -25.12
C GLY A 105 3.06 -7.08 -23.70
N LEU A 106 4.10 -7.18 -22.87
CA LEU A 106 4.09 -6.71 -21.48
C LEU A 106 3.79 -5.20 -21.33
N PRO A 107 4.37 -4.28 -22.13
CA PRO A 107 4.03 -2.85 -22.06
C PRO A 107 2.55 -2.57 -22.34
N VAL A 108 1.93 -3.32 -23.26
CA VAL A 108 0.49 -3.21 -23.56
C VAL A 108 -0.32 -3.62 -22.34
N MET A 109 0.00 -4.78 -21.76
CA MET A 109 -0.62 -5.26 -20.52
C MET A 109 -0.50 -4.25 -19.38
N TYR A 110 0.69 -3.69 -19.15
CA TYR A 110 0.88 -2.68 -18.10
C TYR A 110 -0.05 -1.48 -18.26
N THR A 111 -0.23 -1.05 -19.51
CA THR A 111 -1.06 0.10 -19.84
C THR A 111 -2.54 -0.20 -19.62
N VAL A 112 -3.07 -1.26 -20.24
CA VAL A 112 -4.50 -1.59 -20.16
C VAL A 112 -4.92 -1.95 -18.74
N CYS A 113 -4.06 -2.60 -17.95
CA CYS A 113 -4.31 -2.92 -16.56
C CYS A 113 -4.30 -1.68 -15.66
N LEU A 114 -3.38 -0.73 -15.91
CA LEU A 114 -3.37 0.54 -15.19
C LEU A 114 -4.63 1.35 -15.51
N ASP A 115 -5.02 1.40 -16.79
CA ASP A 115 -6.23 2.08 -17.24
C ASP A 115 -7.50 1.45 -16.67
N LEU A 116 -7.60 0.11 -16.65
CA LEU A 116 -8.71 -0.60 -16.00
C LEU A 116 -8.88 -0.17 -14.55
N ARG A 117 -7.79 -0.13 -13.76
CA ARG A 117 -7.86 0.31 -12.37
C ARG A 117 -8.36 1.76 -12.25
N LEU A 118 -7.90 2.66 -13.12
CA LEU A 118 -8.28 4.07 -13.07
C LEU A 118 -9.74 4.28 -13.50
N VAL A 119 -10.22 3.58 -14.52
CA VAL A 119 -11.61 3.62 -14.98
C VAL A 119 -12.52 3.01 -13.91
N ALA A 120 -12.18 1.86 -13.35
CA ALA A 120 -12.92 1.24 -12.25
C ALA A 120 -13.04 2.17 -11.03
N GLN A 121 -11.99 2.95 -10.71
CA GLN A 121 -12.04 3.95 -9.64
C GLN A 121 -13.01 5.10 -9.93
N LYS A 122 -13.13 5.54 -11.19
CA LYS A 122 -14.10 6.56 -11.59
C LYS A 122 -15.54 6.02 -11.57
N ALA A 123 -15.73 4.79 -12.03
CA ALA A 123 -17.01 4.10 -11.97
C ALA A 123 -17.48 3.92 -10.51
N GLU A 124 -16.62 3.36 -9.65
CA GLU A 124 -16.91 3.18 -8.21
C GLU A 124 -17.25 4.51 -7.51
N ALA A 125 -16.58 5.62 -7.85
CA ALA A 125 -16.89 6.94 -7.29
C ALA A 125 -18.25 7.51 -7.76
N THR A 126 -18.75 7.06 -8.91
CA THR A 126 -20.05 7.51 -9.46
C THR A 126 -21.20 6.66 -8.92
N TYR A 127 -20.97 5.37 -8.68
CA TYR A 127 -21.98 4.42 -8.22
C TYR A 127 -21.73 4.01 -6.77
N LEU A 128 -21.87 4.92 -5.82
CA LEU A 128 -21.53 4.69 -4.40
C LEU A 128 -22.16 3.42 -3.77
N GLN A 129 -23.30 2.96 -4.30
CA GLN A 129 -23.96 1.73 -3.85
C GLN A 129 -23.20 0.43 -4.20
N SER A 130 -22.16 0.49 -5.05
CA SER A 130 -21.37 -0.69 -5.39
C SER A 130 -20.47 -1.18 -4.26
N ASN A 131 -20.15 -0.34 -3.25
CA ASN A 131 -19.41 -0.74 -2.04
C ASN A 131 -18.15 -1.59 -2.31
N GLY A 132 -17.38 -1.24 -3.34
CA GLY A 132 -16.15 -1.92 -3.76
C GLY A 132 -16.33 -3.02 -4.81
N LYS A 133 -17.57 -3.37 -5.19
CA LYS A 133 -17.85 -4.48 -6.13
C LYS A 133 -17.27 -4.24 -7.53
N ILE A 134 -17.20 -3.00 -8.02
CA ILE A 134 -16.63 -2.72 -9.36
C ILE A 134 -15.12 -2.91 -9.30
N LEU A 135 -14.50 -2.41 -8.23
CA LEU A 135 -13.07 -2.63 -7.97
C LEU A 135 -12.73 -4.13 -7.79
N GLU A 136 -13.61 -4.93 -7.19
CA GLU A 136 -13.43 -6.39 -7.10
C GLU A 136 -13.42 -7.07 -8.48
N LYS A 137 -14.40 -6.75 -9.34
CA LYS A 137 -14.43 -7.23 -10.73
C LYS A 137 -13.19 -6.80 -11.52
N ALA A 138 -12.72 -5.57 -11.30
CA ALA A 138 -11.46 -5.09 -11.89
C ALA A 138 -10.29 -5.96 -11.43
N ALA A 139 -10.22 -6.30 -10.14
CA ALA A 139 -9.18 -7.16 -9.59
C ALA A 139 -9.20 -8.58 -10.19
N GLU A 140 -10.38 -9.16 -10.47
CA GLU A 140 -10.50 -10.45 -11.15
C GLU A 140 -9.89 -10.41 -12.56
N SER A 141 -10.15 -9.34 -13.31
CA SER A 141 -9.56 -9.13 -14.64
C SER A 141 -8.04 -8.97 -14.57
N LEU A 142 -7.53 -8.22 -13.57
CA LEU A 142 -6.09 -8.10 -13.32
C LEU A 142 -5.44 -9.44 -12.93
N LEU A 143 -6.14 -10.26 -12.14
CA LEU A 143 -5.69 -11.60 -11.76
C LEU A 143 -5.58 -12.54 -12.96
N ALA A 144 -6.43 -12.40 -13.97
CA ALA A 144 -6.32 -13.18 -15.20
C ALA A 144 -4.98 -12.93 -15.92
N CYS A 145 -4.56 -11.67 -16.05
CA CYS A 145 -3.23 -11.32 -16.57
C CYS A 145 -2.10 -11.88 -15.69
N PHE A 146 -2.25 -11.80 -14.37
CA PHE A 146 -1.27 -12.31 -13.42
C PHE A 146 -1.07 -13.82 -13.56
N ARG A 147 -2.16 -14.58 -13.71
CA ARG A 147 -2.10 -16.05 -13.91
C ARG A 147 -1.34 -16.42 -15.19
N VAL A 148 -1.54 -15.68 -16.28
CA VAL A 148 -0.78 -15.90 -17.53
C VAL A 148 0.72 -15.68 -17.31
N CYS A 149 1.09 -14.58 -16.65
CA CYS A 149 2.50 -14.27 -16.36
C CYS A 149 3.13 -15.31 -15.42
N ALA A 150 2.40 -15.71 -14.37
CA ALA A 150 2.89 -16.67 -13.38
C ALA A 150 3.08 -18.08 -13.95
N ALA A 151 2.27 -18.47 -14.94
CA ALA A 151 2.35 -19.76 -15.62
C ALA A 151 3.42 -19.83 -16.72
N ASP A 152 4.10 -18.72 -17.03
CA ASP A 152 5.13 -18.66 -18.08
C ASP A 152 6.46 -19.28 -17.60
N ASN A 153 6.50 -20.61 -17.62
CA ASN A 153 7.61 -21.42 -17.08
C ASN A 153 8.55 -21.96 -18.16
N ARG A 154 8.23 -21.75 -19.44
CA ARG A 154 8.95 -22.35 -20.58
C ARG A 154 9.82 -21.35 -21.34
N SER A 155 9.54 -20.06 -21.20
CA SER A 155 10.30 -19.00 -21.86
C SER A 155 11.69 -18.84 -21.22
N SER A 156 12.63 -18.32 -22.00
CA SER A 156 13.94 -17.87 -21.50
C SER A 156 13.76 -16.76 -20.44
N ASP A 157 14.78 -16.54 -19.61
CA ASP A 157 14.77 -15.44 -18.64
C ASP A 157 14.61 -14.06 -19.30
N ALA A 158 15.14 -13.88 -20.51
CA ALA A 158 15.03 -12.63 -21.26
C ALA A 158 13.61 -12.40 -21.82
N ASP A 159 12.90 -13.47 -22.15
CA ASP A 159 11.62 -13.44 -22.86
C ASP A 159 10.42 -13.81 -21.97
N THR A 160 10.65 -14.09 -20.69
CA THR A 160 9.60 -14.50 -19.78
C THR A 160 8.62 -13.36 -19.47
N LYS A 161 7.33 -13.69 -19.43
CA LYS A 161 6.26 -12.80 -18.97
C LYS A 161 6.23 -12.65 -17.45
N ARG A 162 7.00 -13.46 -16.69
CA ARG A 162 7.15 -13.33 -15.23
C ARG A 162 7.69 -11.97 -14.80
N LEU A 163 8.43 -11.28 -15.68
CA LEU A 163 8.88 -9.89 -15.49
C LEU A 163 7.71 -8.90 -15.31
N GLY A 164 6.51 -9.24 -15.79
CA GLY A 164 5.30 -8.44 -15.63
C GLY A 164 4.57 -8.62 -14.29
N MET A 165 4.90 -9.64 -13.49
CA MET A 165 4.16 -9.96 -12.28
C MET A 165 4.14 -8.82 -11.28
N LEU A 166 5.27 -8.14 -11.03
CA LEU A 166 5.33 -7.08 -10.02
C LEU A 166 4.44 -5.89 -10.37
N THR A 167 4.40 -5.49 -11.64
CA THR A 167 3.54 -4.38 -12.11
C THR A 167 2.07 -4.71 -11.87
N LEU A 168 1.64 -5.94 -12.13
CA LEU A 168 0.26 -6.39 -11.90
C LEU A 168 -0.05 -6.47 -10.41
N VAL A 169 0.84 -7.06 -9.61
CA VAL A 169 0.70 -7.12 -8.15
C VAL A 169 0.57 -5.71 -7.57
N ASN A 170 1.35 -4.73 -8.05
CA ASN A 170 1.20 -3.34 -7.61
C ASN A 170 -0.17 -2.72 -7.96
N GLN A 171 -0.79 -3.09 -9.09
CA GLN A 171 -2.17 -2.65 -9.37
C GLN A 171 -3.16 -3.35 -8.43
N LEU A 172 -3.02 -4.66 -8.22
CA LEU A 172 -3.87 -5.45 -7.32
C LEU A 172 -3.80 -4.97 -5.88
N LEU A 173 -2.60 -4.70 -5.34
CA LEU A 173 -2.41 -4.13 -4.01
C LEU A 173 -3.12 -2.78 -3.88
N LYS A 174 -3.01 -1.90 -4.88
CA LYS A 174 -3.73 -0.61 -4.89
C LYS A 174 -5.25 -0.79 -4.86
N VAL A 175 -5.78 -1.85 -5.47
CA VAL A 175 -7.20 -2.19 -5.39
C VAL A 175 -7.57 -2.73 -4.02
N TYR A 176 -6.88 -3.77 -3.54
CA TYR A 176 -7.21 -4.45 -2.29
C TYR A 176 -7.08 -3.57 -1.05
N PHE A 177 -6.09 -2.67 -1.01
CA PHE A 177 -6.01 -1.67 0.06
C PHE A 177 -7.18 -0.67 0.02
N ARG A 178 -7.70 -0.36 -1.17
CA ARG A 178 -8.82 0.59 -1.32
C ARG A 178 -10.16 -0.02 -0.89
N ILE A 179 -10.37 -1.30 -1.14
CA ILE A 179 -11.57 -2.04 -0.73
C ILE A 179 -11.41 -2.77 0.62
N ASN A 180 -10.32 -2.50 1.36
CA ASN A 180 -10.00 -3.11 2.65
C ASN A 180 -9.97 -4.67 2.66
N LYS A 181 -9.61 -5.32 1.54
CA LYS A 181 -9.46 -6.79 1.44
C LYS A 181 -8.00 -7.23 1.58
N LEU A 182 -7.36 -6.88 2.69
CA LEU A 182 -5.92 -7.09 2.91
C LEU A 182 -5.49 -8.57 2.93
N HIS A 183 -6.40 -9.48 3.29
CA HIS A 183 -6.13 -10.92 3.29
C HIS A 183 -5.78 -11.46 1.88
N LEU A 184 -6.31 -10.86 0.82
CA LEU A 184 -6.03 -11.21 -0.58
C LEU A 184 -4.62 -10.83 -1.04
N CYS A 185 -3.89 -10.01 -0.26
CA CYS A 185 -2.52 -9.63 -0.60
C CYS A 185 -1.52 -10.77 -0.35
N LYS A 186 -1.80 -11.67 0.61
CA LYS A 186 -0.84 -12.70 1.07
C LYS A 186 -0.40 -13.67 -0.05
N PRO A 187 -1.29 -14.21 -0.90
CA PRO A 187 -0.89 -15.05 -2.02
C PRO A 187 -0.03 -14.31 -3.06
N LEU A 188 -0.35 -13.04 -3.34
CA LEU A 188 0.40 -12.22 -4.29
C LEU A 188 1.81 -11.90 -3.79
N ILE A 189 1.95 -11.57 -2.51
CA ILE A 189 3.23 -11.33 -1.85
C ILE A 189 4.12 -12.58 -1.97
N ARG A 190 3.59 -13.75 -1.61
CA ARG A 190 4.31 -15.03 -1.72
C ARG A 190 4.78 -15.33 -3.15
N ALA A 191 3.95 -15.04 -4.15
CA ALA A 191 4.30 -15.28 -5.54
C ALA A 191 5.44 -14.37 -6.04
N ILE A 192 5.53 -13.13 -5.53
CA ILE A 192 6.64 -12.23 -5.84
C ILE A 192 7.90 -12.65 -5.06
N ASP A 193 7.78 -12.95 -3.77
CA ASP A 193 8.93 -13.32 -2.92
C ASP A 193 9.59 -14.63 -3.37
N SER A 194 8.81 -15.56 -3.91
CA SER A 194 9.30 -16.83 -4.48
C SER A 194 9.78 -16.70 -5.93
N SER A 195 9.61 -15.55 -6.58
CA SER A 195 10.04 -15.36 -7.97
C SER A 195 11.58 -15.26 -8.06
N PRO A 196 12.22 -15.97 -9.00
CA PRO A 196 13.65 -15.82 -9.25
C PRO A 196 14.01 -14.43 -9.80
N PHE A 197 13.02 -13.66 -10.29
CA PHE A 197 13.20 -12.35 -10.90
C PHE A 197 13.04 -11.17 -9.93
N LYS A 198 12.93 -11.43 -8.61
CA LYS A 198 12.65 -10.40 -7.59
C LYS A 198 13.60 -9.20 -7.65
N ASP A 199 14.86 -9.43 -7.98
CA ASP A 199 15.91 -8.40 -8.03
C ASP A 199 16.00 -7.71 -9.40
N GLN A 200 15.39 -8.28 -10.45
CA GLN A 200 15.40 -7.76 -11.81
C GLN A 200 14.26 -6.76 -12.07
N PHE A 201 13.25 -6.72 -11.19
CA PHE A 201 12.15 -5.78 -11.37
C PHE A 201 12.62 -4.32 -11.30
N PRO A 202 11.99 -3.39 -12.05
CA PRO A 202 12.35 -1.98 -11.97
C PRO A 202 12.23 -1.42 -10.55
N LEU A 203 13.22 -0.65 -10.11
CA LEU A 203 13.29 -0.10 -8.75
C LEU A 203 12.01 0.64 -8.33
N ALA A 204 11.40 1.41 -9.25
CA ALA A 204 10.14 2.11 -8.99
C ALA A 204 8.98 1.15 -8.64
N GLN A 205 8.93 -0.03 -9.27
CA GLN A 205 7.94 -1.06 -8.96
C GLN A 205 8.26 -1.73 -7.62
N GLN A 206 9.54 -1.99 -7.33
CA GLN A 206 9.97 -2.52 -6.04
C GLN A 206 9.59 -1.58 -4.89
N ILE A 207 9.82 -0.27 -5.03
CA ILE A 207 9.46 0.73 -4.01
C ILE A 207 7.94 0.71 -3.74
N THR A 208 7.12 0.66 -4.79
CA THR A 208 5.65 0.59 -4.65
C THR A 208 5.23 -0.68 -3.93
N TYR A 209 5.82 -1.83 -4.29
CA TYR A 209 5.55 -3.11 -3.66
C TYR A 209 5.93 -3.08 -2.17
N ARG A 210 7.17 -2.68 -1.86
CA ARG A 210 7.68 -2.61 -0.49
C ARG A 210 6.84 -1.67 0.39
N TYR A 211 6.36 -0.55 -0.15
CA TYR A 211 5.43 0.33 0.54
C TYR A 211 4.14 -0.39 0.97
N PHE A 212 3.49 -1.13 0.07
CA PHE A 212 2.25 -1.84 0.41
C PHE A 212 2.48 -3.04 1.32
N VAL A 213 3.55 -3.82 1.11
CA VAL A 213 3.87 -4.96 1.97
C VAL A 213 4.21 -4.49 3.38
N GLY A 214 4.98 -3.41 3.52
CA GLY A 214 5.29 -2.81 4.82
C GLY A 214 4.06 -2.30 5.55
N ARG A 215 3.11 -1.67 4.85
CA ARG A 215 1.81 -1.28 5.43
C ARG A 215 1.00 -2.49 5.90
N LYS A 216 0.98 -3.57 5.12
CA LYS A 216 0.31 -4.81 5.53
C LYS A 216 0.95 -5.39 6.79
N ALA A 217 2.28 -5.49 6.84
CA ALA A 217 3.01 -5.98 8.00
C ALA A 217 2.73 -5.13 9.26
N MET A 218 2.65 -3.81 9.11
CA MET A 218 2.25 -2.90 10.19
C MET A 218 0.85 -3.23 10.72
N PHE A 219 -0.14 -3.48 9.85
CA PHE A 219 -1.49 -3.88 10.26
C PHE A 219 -1.52 -5.25 10.94
N ASP A 220 -0.67 -6.19 10.50
CA ASP A 220 -0.48 -7.49 11.14
C ASP A 220 0.33 -7.41 12.46
N SER A 221 0.74 -6.20 12.88
CA SER A 221 1.61 -5.95 14.04
C SER A 221 3.02 -6.55 13.94
N ASP A 222 3.46 -6.93 12.73
CA ASP A 222 4.84 -7.32 12.44
C ASP A 222 5.68 -6.08 12.13
N TYR A 223 6.04 -5.34 13.19
CA TYR A 223 6.70 -4.06 13.07
C TYR A 223 8.14 -4.16 12.56
N ARG A 224 8.85 -5.28 12.81
CA ARG A 224 10.20 -5.50 12.28
C ARG A 224 10.17 -5.58 10.76
N SER A 225 9.33 -6.46 10.22
CA SER A 225 9.14 -6.55 8.77
C SER A 225 8.64 -5.22 8.21
N ALA A 226 7.66 -4.59 8.85
CA ALA A 226 7.13 -3.29 8.41
C ALA A 226 8.25 -2.24 8.27
N ASP A 227 9.16 -2.18 9.24
CA ASP A 227 10.31 -1.30 9.19
C ASP A 227 11.23 -1.61 8.00
N ASP A 228 11.64 -2.86 7.83
CA ASP A 228 12.52 -3.26 6.72
C ASP A 228 11.94 -2.86 5.35
N TYR A 229 10.66 -3.17 5.15
CA TYR A 229 9.93 -2.86 3.93
C TYR A 229 9.78 -1.34 3.69
N LEU A 230 9.33 -0.60 4.69
CA LEU A 230 9.07 0.84 4.58
C LEU A 230 10.37 1.65 4.53
N SER A 231 11.40 1.24 5.29
CA SER A 231 12.73 1.82 5.24
C SER A 231 13.34 1.61 3.85
N PHE A 232 13.28 0.41 3.26
CA PHE A 232 13.74 0.20 1.89
C PHE A 232 13.02 1.15 0.92
N ALA A 233 11.69 1.24 1.01
CA ALA A 233 10.90 2.11 0.15
C ALA A 233 11.31 3.59 0.31
N PHE A 234 11.53 4.05 1.54
CA PHE A 234 11.91 5.44 1.81
C PHE A 234 13.28 5.80 1.25
N HIS A 235 14.29 4.96 1.50
CA HIS A 235 15.68 5.22 1.09
C HIS A 235 15.83 5.17 -0.43
N ASN A 236 15.18 4.22 -1.10
CA ASN A 236 15.26 4.07 -2.56
C ASN A 236 14.30 5.01 -3.32
N CYS A 237 13.30 5.59 -2.66
CA CYS A 237 12.43 6.57 -3.30
C CYS A 237 13.22 7.82 -3.72
N HIS A 238 13.01 8.25 -4.97
CA HIS A 238 13.71 9.39 -5.56
C HIS A 238 13.55 10.65 -4.70
N ARG A 239 14.64 11.41 -4.53
CA ARG A 239 14.70 12.59 -3.64
C ARG A 239 13.71 13.70 -3.99
N GLN A 240 13.36 13.86 -5.27
CA GLN A 240 12.37 14.85 -5.72
C GLN A 240 10.92 14.37 -5.55
N SER A 241 10.69 13.08 -5.27
CA SER A 241 9.35 12.51 -5.09
C SER A 241 8.83 12.76 -3.66
N ILE A 242 8.75 14.03 -3.25
CA ILE A 242 8.41 14.43 -1.88
C ILE A 242 7.06 13.87 -1.45
N LYS A 243 6.05 13.89 -2.33
CA LYS A 243 4.73 13.29 -2.05
C LYS A 243 4.82 11.80 -1.70
N ASN A 244 5.62 11.03 -2.43
CA ASN A 244 5.79 9.60 -2.17
C ASN A 244 6.59 9.36 -0.89
N LYS A 245 7.64 10.14 -0.63
CA LYS A 245 8.39 10.05 0.62
C LYS A 245 7.52 10.38 1.84
N ARG A 246 6.67 11.40 1.74
CA ARG A 246 5.67 11.73 2.77
C ARG A 246 4.73 10.54 3.01
N LEU A 247 4.15 9.96 1.96
CA LEU A 247 3.29 8.77 2.08
C LEU A 247 3.99 7.62 2.79
N ILE A 248 5.24 7.32 2.46
CA ILE A 248 6.01 6.26 3.12
C ILE A 248 6.22 6.60 4.61
N LEU A 249 6.61 7.85 4.91
CA LEU A 249 6.87 8.31 6.28
C LEU A 249 5.63 8.31 7.16
N THR A 250 4.44 8.59 6.61
CA THR A 250 3.18 8.49 7.35
C THR A 250 2.99 7.12 8.03
N TYR A 251 3.51 6.04 7.43
CA TYR A 251 3.47 4.70 8.02
C TYR A 251 4.79 4.32 8.71
N LEU A 252 5.94 4.76 8.20
CA LEU A 252 7.24 4.41 8.77
C LEU A 252 7.48 5.07 10.14
N VAL A 253 7.03 6.31 10.34
CA VAL A 253 7.19 7.04 11.60
C VAL A 253 6.58 6.29 12.78
N PRO A 254 5.27 5.95 12.79
CA PRO A 254 4.69 5.22 13.92
C PRO A 254 5.31 3.83 14.12
N VAL A 255 5.68 3.13 13.04
CA VAL A 255 6.42 1.84 13.13
C VAL A 255 7.75 2.02 13.85
N LYS A 256 8.57 2.99 13.44
CA LYS A 256 9.85 3.30 14.10
C LYS A 256 9.65 3.67 15.57
N MET A 257 8.62 4.46 15.89
CA MET A 257 8.31 4.85 17.27
C MET A 257 7.95 3.65 18.14
N LEU A 258 7.17 2.68 17.63
CA LEU A 258 6.87 1.42 18.32
C LEU A 258 8.12 0.56 18.56
N LEU A 259 9.08 0.61 17.63
CA LEU A 259 10.39 -0.03 17.76
C LEU A 259 11.36 0.76 18.65
N GLY A 260 10.95 1.91 19.19
CA GLY A 260 11.74 2.74 20.11
C GLY A 260 12.59 3.82 19.45
N PHE A 261 12.44 4.05 18.14
CA PHE A 261 13.15 5.09 17.40
C PHE A 261 12.23 6.30 17.16
N MET A 262 12.63 7.45 17.67
CA MET A 262 11.87 8.70 17.51
C MET A 262 12.37 9.50 16.30
N PRO A 263 11.48 10.08 15.48
CA PRO A 263 11.88 10.94 14.36
C PRO A 263 12.50 12.25 14.86
N SER A 264 13.35 12.86 14.03
CA SER A 264 13.84 14.22 14.26
C SER A 264 12.81 15.26 13.80
N ILE A 265 12.79 16.42 14.47
CA ILE A 265 11.89 17.53 14.08
C ILE A 265 12.13 18.00 12.64
N GLN A 266 13.39 18.03 12.21
CA GLN A 266 13.78 18.42 10.85
C GLN A 266 13.18 17.50 9.78
N LEU A 267 13.11 16.19 10.07
CA LEU A 267 12.49 15.22 9.17
C LEU A 267 10.99 15.49 9.04
N LEU A 268 10.30 15.72 10.18
CA LEU A 268 8.86 15.98 10.21
C LEU A 268 8.51 17.28 9.48
N GLN A 269 9.27 18.35 9.71
CA GLN A 269 9.10 19.64 9.02
C GLN A 269 9.30 19.49 7.51
N LYS A 270 10.36 18.79 7.08
CA LYS A 270 10.68 18.61 5.66
C LYS A 270 9.57 17.92 4.87
N TYR A 271 8.84 17.01 5.50
CA TYR A 271 7.80 16.21 4.84
C TYR A 271 6.38 16.56 5.28
N ASP A 272 6.19 17.66 6.02
CA ASP A 272 4.87 18.12 6.49
C ASP A 272 4.12 17.03 7.28
N LEU A 273 4.76 16.59 8.36
CA LEU A 273 4.30 15.53 9.28
C LEU A 273 4.40 15.99 10.74
N MET A 274 4.15 17.27 11.01
CA MET A 274 4.26 17.85 12.36
C MET A 274 3.23 17.29 13.34
N GLN A 275 2.16 16.65 12.88
CA GLN A 275 1.17 15.94 13.71
C GLN A 275 1.80 14.87 14.60
N PHE A 276 2.98 14.36 14.23
CA PHE A 276 3.72 13.38 15.05
C PHE A 276 4.62 14.03 16.10
N TRP A 277 4.89 15.34 16.05
CA TRP A 277 5.89 15.96 16.92
C TRP A 277 5.46 15.96 18.38
N ASP A 278 4.23 16.39 18.66
CA ASP A 278 3.72 16.44 20.03
C ASP A 278 3.53 15.04 20.60
N LEU A 279 3.13 14.10 19.75
CA LEU A 279 3.08 12.68 20.07
C LEU A 279 4.47 12.13 20.47
N VAL A 280 5.54 12.50 19.76
CA VAL A 280 6.92 12.09 20.12
C VAL A 280 7.30 12.59 21.51
N SER A 281 6.97 13.85 21.83
CA SER A 281 7.21 14.43 23.15
C SER A 281 6.44 13.65 24.23
N ALA A 282 5.15 13.40 24.01
CA ALA A 282 4.27 12.73 24.96
C ALA A 282 4.73 11.28 25.24
N VAL A 283 5.02 10.51 24.18
CA VAL A 283 5.52 9.12 24.31
C VAL A 283 6.85 9.07 25.06
N LYS A 284 7.80 9.97 24.76
CA LYS A 284 9.09 10.01 25.46
C LYS A 284 8.94 10.34 26.95
N LYS A 285 8.00 11.22 27.27
CA LYS A 285 7.71 11.63 28.66
C LYS A 285 6.84 10.61 29.40
N GLY A 286 6.21 9.65 28.73
CA GLY A 286 5.19 8.81 29.36
C GLY A 286 3.97 9.63 29.78
N ASP A 287 3.64 10.66 29.00
CA ASP A 287 2.51 11.57 29.24
C ASP A 287 1.29 11.01 28.50
N LEU A 288 0.43 10.29 29.22
CA LEU A 288 -0.75 9.64 28.64
C LEU A 288 -1.82 10.65 28.26
N ARG A 289 -2.07 11.68 29.10
CA ARG A 289 -2.98 12.79 28.78
C ARG A 289 -2.56 13.50 27.49
N GLY A 290 -1.27 13.78 27.34
CA GLY A 290 -0.74 14.42 26.14
C GLY A 290 -0.93 13.57 24.87
N ILE A 291 -0.89 12.24 24.98
CA ILE A 291 -1.20 11.37 23.83
C ILE A 291 -2.68 11.49 23.46
N ASP A 292 -3.58 11.44 24.44
CA ASP A 292 -5.02 11.57 24.20
C ASP A 292 -5.36 12.91 23.53
N GLN A 293 -4.80 14.01 24.04
CA GLN A 293 -4.97 15.34 23.45
C GLN A 293 -4.49 15.39 21.99
N VAL A 294 -3.32 14.84 21.67
CA VAL A 294 -2.79 14.84 20.30
C VAL A 294 -3.62 13.94 19.38
N MET A 295 -4.13 12.82 19.90
CA MET A 295 -5.02 11.93 19.17
C MET A 295 -6.34 12.61 18.82
N GLU A 296 -6.91 13.38 19.75
CA GLU A 296 -8.12 14.19 19.53
C GLU A 296 -7.86 15.35 18.53
N GLU A 297 -6.78 16.12 18.73
CA GLU A 297 -6.44 17.26 17.88
C GLU A 297 -6.19 16.87 16.42
N HIS A 298 -5.59 15.70 16.20
CA HIS A 298 -5.21 15.20 14.87
C HIS A 298 -6.00 13.97 14.43
N GLU A 299 -7.17 13.73 15.03
CA GLU A 299 -8.00 12.55 14.77
C GLU A 299 -8.27 12.37 13.28
N SER A 300 -8.72 13.43 12.60
CA SER A 300 -9.04 13.41 11.17
C SER A 300 -7.86 12.99 10.30
N PHE A 301 -6.63 13.41 10.65
CA PHE A 301 -5.41 13.02 9.95
C PHE A 301 -5.11 11.53 10.17
N PHE A 302 -5.13 11.06 11.42
CA PHE A 302 -4.82 9.67 11.74
C PHE A 302 -5.85 8.68 11.21
N ILE A 303 -7.14 9.03 11.24
CA ILE A 303 -8.23 8.21 10.67
C ILE A 303 -8.11 8.17 9.14
N SER A 304 -7.98 9.32 8.47
CA SER A 304 -7.89 9.37 7.00
C SER A 304 -6.63 8.66 6.46
N ALA A 305 -5.52 8.71 7.20
CA ALA A 305 -4.31 7.95 6.89
C ALA A 305 -4.42 6.45 7.22
N GLY A 306 -5.42 6.04 8.00
CA GLY A 306 -5.61 4.66 8.45
C GLY A 306 -4.56 4.20 9.45
N ILE A 307 -4.07 5.09 10.30
CA ILE A 307 -3.02 4.80 11.30
C ILE A 307 -3.45 5.06 12.75
N TYR A 308 -4.67 5.54 12.98
CA TYR A 308 -5.20 5.84 14.32
C TYR A 308 -4.91 4.74 15.35
N LEU A 309 -5.32 3.49 15.05
CA LEU A 309 -5.09 2.35 15.93
C LEU A 309 -3.60 2.00 16.12
N ILE A 310 -2.76 2.30 15.13
CA ILE A 310 -1.31 2.06 15.23
C ILE A 310 -0.67 3.11 16.14
N VAL A 311 -1.10 4.36 16.02
CA VAL A 311 -0.65 5.45 16.88
C VAL A 311 -1.11 5.21 18.33
N GLU A 312 -2.35 4.75 18.53
CA GLU A 312 -2.88 4.42 19.85
C GLU A 312 -2.02 3.38 20.59
N LYS A 313 -1.47 2.39 19.88
CA LYS A 313 -0.55 1.39 20.47
C LYS A 313 0.72 2.02 21.07
N LEU A 314 1.08 3.25 20.72
CA LEU A 314 2.19 3.96 21.36
C LEU A 314 1.92 4.26 22.84
N LYS A 315 0.66 4.24 23.30
CA LYS A 315 0.31 4.31 24.73
C LYS A 315 1.02 3.23 25.54
N ILE A 316 1.20 2.02 25.00
CA ILE A 316 1.95 0.94 25.67
C ILE A 316 3.39 1.38 25.97
N THR A 317 4.02 2.08 25.02
CA THR A 317 5.36 2.63 25.21
C THR A 317 5.37 3.77 26.22
N ALA A 318 4.32 4.60 26.24
CA ALA A 318 4.17 5.67 27.21
C ALA A 318 3.95 5.14 28.64
N TYR A 319 3.09 4.13 28.84
CA TYR A 319 2.92 3.43 30.12
C TYR A 319 4.26 2.92 30.64
N ARG A 320 5.02 2.22 29.80
CA ARG A 320 6.38 1.78 30.13
C ARG A 320 7.27 2.93 30.59
N ASN A 321 7.27 4.06 29.88
CA ASN A 321 8.11 5.20 30.18
C ASN A 321 7.68 5.93 31.47
N LEU A 322 6.37 6.01 31.74
CA LEU A 322 5.81 6.52 32.98
C LEU A 322 6.25 5.65 34.15
N PHE A 323 6.07 4.33 34.05
CA PHE A 323 6.45 3.38 35.11
C PHE A 323 7.96 3.32 35.33
N ARG A 324 8.76 3.57 34.30
CA ARG A 324 10.20 3.78 34.47
C ARG A 324 10.50 4.99 35.34
N LYS A 325 9.75 6.10 35.22
CA LYS A 325 9.91 7.27 36.09
C LYS A 325 9.53 6.95 37.53
N VAL A 326 8.44 6.20 37.74
CA VAL A 326 8.04 5.73 39.07
C VAL A 326 9.18 4.91 39.71
N TYR A 327 9.72 3.93 38.98
CA TYR A 327 10.87 3.15 39.45
C TYR A 327 12.07 4.02 39.84
N LEU A 328 12.40 5.01 39.02
CA LEU A 328 13.52 5.92 39.31
C LEU A 328 13.25 6.83 40.51
N ALA A 329 11.99 7.23 40.73
CA ALA A 329 11.60 8.07 41.87
C ALA A 329 11.58 7.30 43.19
N GLU A 330 11.07 6.07 43.17
CA GLU A 330 11.03 5.16 44.33
C GLU A 330 12.42 4.68 44.74
N ASN A 331 13.38 4.64 43.80
CA ASN A 331 14.76 4.21 44.01
C ASN A 331 14.86 2.82 44.70
N SER A 332 13.93 1.94 44.38
CA SER A 332 13.79 0.60 44.96
C SER A 332 13.48 -0.43 43.87
N HIS A 333 13.97 -1.66 44.05
CA HIS A 333 13.61 -2.78 43.18
C HIS A 333 12.27 -3.43 43.54
N GLN A 334 11.65 -3.02 44.64
CA GLN A 334 10.33 -3.44 45.07
C GLN A 334 9.45 -2.18 45.13
N ILE A 335 8.56 -2.03 44.16
CA ILE A 335 7.74 -0.83 43.99
C ILE A 335 6.31 -1.19 44.34
N GLU A 336 5.63 -0.35 45.13
CA GLU A 336 4.24 -0.57 45.46
C GLU A 336 3.33 -0.36 44.25
N ILE A 337 2.30 -1.19 44.09
CA ILE A 337 1.30 -1.00 43.04
C ILE A 337 0.64 0.38 43.16
N ALA A 338 0.45 0.88 44.39
CA ALA A 338 -0.06 2.21 44.66
C ALA A 338 0.79 3.33 44.04
N SER A 339 2.12 3.19 43.97
CA SER A 339 2.99 4.19 43.32
C SER A 339 2.75 4.26 41.81
N PHE A 340 2.51 3.12 41.16
CA PHE A 340 2.14 3.09 39.74
C PHE A 340 0.74 3.65 39.52
N GLN A 341 -0.22 3.29 40.37
CA GLN A 341 -1.59 3.79 40.31
C GLN A 341 -1.63 5.32 40.48
N ALA A 342 -0.91 5.86 41.46
CA ALA A 342 -0.81 7.30 41.67
C ALA A 342 -0.24 8.02 40.43
N ALA A 343 0.75 7.43 39.76
CA ALA A 343 1.28 7.98 38.53
C ALA A 343 0.27 7.96 37.38
N LEU A 344 -0.58 6.93 37.28
CA LEU A 344 -1.67 6.86 36.30
C LEU A 344 -2.74 7.93 36.55
N GLN A 345 -3.15 8.11 37.81
CA GLN A 345 -4.11 9.14 38.23
C GLN A 345 -3.58 10.55 37.94
N LEU A 346 -2.30 10.81 38.23
CA LEU A 346 -1.64 12.07 37.83
C LEU A 346 -1.68 12.29 36.31
N MET A 347 -1.72 11.22 35.52
CA MET A 347 -1.88 11.22 34.07
C MET A 347 -3.33 11.01 33.61
N GLY A 348 -4.35 11.25 34.44
CA GLY A 348 -5.75 11.44 34.01
C GLY A 348 -6.59 10.20 33.97
N HIS A 349 -6.03 9.10 34.42
CA HIS A 349 -6.73 7.85 34.63
C HIS A 349 -7.22 7.81 36.09
N ASP A 350 -8.17 8.69 36.43
CA ASP A 350 -8.64 8.90 37.81
C ASP A 350 -9.46 7.71 38.32
N ASP A 351 -10.08 6.96 37.41
CA ASP A 351 -10.90 5.78 37.64
C ASP A 351 -10.10 4.47 37.73
N VAL A 352 -8.80 4.49 37.41
CA VAL A 352 -7.97 3.29 37.44
C VAL A 352 -7.75 2.80 38.87
N ASP A 353 -8.11 1.54 39.09
CA ASP A 353 -7.93 0.84 40.35
C ASP A 353 -6.62 0.02 40.40
N ALA A 354 -6.41 -0.66 41.52
CA ALA A 354 -5.21 -1.47 41.74
C ALA A 354 -5.16 -2.72 40.83
N ASP A 355 -6.31 -3.27 40.43
CA ASP A 355 -6.39 -4.48 39.62
C ASP A 355 -6.11 -4.15 38.15
N GLU A 356 -6.66 -3.03 37.65
CA GLU A 356 -6.34 -2.47 36.34
C GLU A 356 -4.86 -2.06 36.25
N THR A 357 -4.32 -1.41 37.28
CA THR A 357 -2.89 -1.08 37.35
C THR A 357 -2.02 -2.33 37.25
N GLN A 358 -2.37 -3.39 37.99
CA GLN A 358 -1.68 -4.68 37.90
C GLN A 358 -1.78 -5.30 36.52
N CYS A 359 -2.95 -5.21 35.86
CA CYS A 359 -3.13 -5.69 34.49
C CYS A 359 -2.21 -4.97 33.50
N ILE A 360 -2.11 -3.64 33.57
CA ILE A 360 -1.19 -2.85 32.73
C ILE A 360 0.26 -3.29 32.97
N VAL A 361 0.69 -3.40 34.23
CA VAL A 361 2.04 -3.85 34.57
C VAL A 361 2.30 -5.28 34.06
N ALA A 362 1.33 -6.19 34.23
CA ALA A 362 1.45 -7.57 33.79
C ALA A 362 1.65 -7.67 32.28
N ASN A 363 0.91 -6.90 31.49
CA ASN A 363 1.09 -6.84 30.04
C ASN A 363 2.46 -6.30 29.64
N LEU A 364 2.97 -5.27 30.35
CA LEU A 364 4.31 -4.75 30.11
C LEU A 364 5.42 -5.75 30.48
N ILE A 365 5.20 -6.58 31.50
CA ILE A 365 6.12 -7.68 31.86
C ILE A 365 6.08 -8.78 30.81
N TYR A 366 4.88 -9.21 30.41
CA TYR A 366 4.67 -10.21 29.37
C TYR A 366 5.37 -9.82 28.05
N ASP A 367 5.24 -8.56 27.65
CA ASP A 367 5.89 -8.00 26.46
C ASP A 367 7.41 -7.79 26.61
N GLY A 368 8.00 -8.11 27.77
CA GLY A 368 9.43 -7.88 28.07
C GLY A 368 9.83 -6.41 28.20
N LYS A 369 8.86 -5.48 28.17
CA LYS A 369 9.07 -4.04 28.33
C LYS A 369 9.47 -3.65 29.74
N ILE A 370 9.08 -4.48 30.71
CA ILE A 370 9.53 -4.47 32.10
C ILE A 370 10.07 -5.86 32.44
N LYS A 371 11.27 -5.95 33.01
CA LYS A 371 11.82 -7.22 33.53
C LYS A 371 11.52 -7.30 35.02
N GLY A 372 10.69 -8.26 35.43
CA GLY A 372 10.29 -8.42 36.82
C GLY A 372 9.10 -9.36 36.97
N TYR A 373 8.49 -9.35 38.15
CA TYR A 373 7.24 -10.07 38.43
C TYR A 373 6.36 -9.27 39.40
N ILE A 374 5.06 -9.57 39.42
CA ILE A 374 4.11 -9.00 40.36
C ILE A 374 4.00 -9.93 41.57
N SER A 375 4.26 -9.40 42.77
CA SER A 375 4.02 -10.05 44.04
C SER A 375 2.62 -9.69 44.54
N TYR A 376 1.62 -10.46 44.10
CA TYR A 376 0.20 -10.20 44.36
C TYR A 376 -0.12 -10.04 45.86
N GLN A 377 0.35 -10.98 46.69
CA GLN A 377 0.10 -10.98 48.14
C GLN A 377 0.63 -9.72 48.84
N HIS A 378 1.72 -9.13 48.33
CA HIS A 378 2.35 -7.95 48.91
C HIS A 378 2.01 -6.65 48.16
N LYS A 379 1.16 -6.71 47.13
CA LYS A 379 0.80 -5.58 46.25
C LYS A 379 2.02 -4.80 45.75
N LYS A 380 3.07 -5.52 45.32
CA LYS A 380 4.34 -4.95 44.86
C LYS A 380 4.76 -5.52 43.52
N VAL A 381 5.47 -4.73 42.73
CA VAL A 381 6.20 -5.16 41.54
C VAL A 381 7.68 -5.27 41.91
N VAL A 382 8.25 -6.45 41.69
CA VAL A 382 9.68 -6.70 41.91
C VAL A 382 10.36 -6.65 40.55
N VAL A 383 11.12 -5.58 40.30
CA VAL A 383 11.84 -5.37 39.03
C VAL A 383 13.26 -5.90 39.11
N SER A 384 13.80 -6.31 37.95
CA SER A 384 15.16 -6.83 37.82
C SER A 384 16.19 -5.80 38.29
N LYS A 385 17.23 -6.27 38.99
CA LYS A 385 18.38 -5.42 39.36
C LYS A 385 19.17 -4.93 38.15
N GLN A 386 19.13 -5.69 37.06
CA GLN A 386 19.80 -5.36 35.81
C GLN A 386 18.77 -5.08 34.73
N ASN A 387 18.84 -3.90 34.10
CA ASN A 387 17.98 -3.54 32.97
C ASN A 387 16.49 -3.79 33.24
N ALA A 388 15.97 -3.34 34.39
CA ALA A 388 14.55 -3.40 34.74
C ALA A 388 13.63 -2.91 33.60
N PHE A 389 14.08 -1.90 32.88
CA PHE A 389 13.41 -1.33 31.71
C PHE A 389 14.38 -1.36 30.52
N PRO A 390 14.46 -2.47 29.77
CA PRO A 390 15.41 -2.61 28.66
C PRO A 390 15.12 -1.60 27.54
N PRO A 391 16.11 -1.21 26.72
CA PRO A 391 15.87 -0.39 25.53
C PRO A 391 14.85 -1.05 24.61
N LEU A 392 13.86 -0.29 24.12
CA LEU A 392 12.79 -0.82 23.27
C LEU A 392 13.34 -1.46 21.99
N SER A 393 14.40 -0.89 21.43
CA SER A 393 15.10 -1.43 20.25
C SER A 393 15.76 -2.79 20.48
N SER A 394 15.91 -3.24 21.73
CA SER A 394 16.45 -4.57 22.07
C SER A 394 15.37 -5.65 22.22
N LEU A 395 14.09 -5.26 22.23
CA LEU A 395 12.95 -6.19 22.28
C LEU A 395 12.57 -6.71 20.90
N TYR A 396 12.95 -5.94 19.88
CA TYR A 396 12.67 -6.18 18.47
C TYR A 396 13.95 -6.26 17.64
#